data_AF-A0A510DUB1-F1
#
_entry.id   AF-A0A510DUB1-F1
#
_cell.length_a   1.000
_cell.length_b   1.000
_cell.length_c   1.000
_cell.angle_alpha   90.00
_cell.angle_beta   90.00
_cell.angle_gamma   90.00
#
_symmetry.space_group_name_H-M   'P 1'
#
loop_
_entity.id
_entity.type
_entity.pdbx_description
1 polymer ?
#
loop_
_entity_poly.entity_id
_entity_poly.type
_entity_poly.pdbx_seq_one_letter_code
_entity_poly.pdbx_strand_id
1 'polypeptide(L)'
;MKPLNFDSLAFSYLSQAEERLSLAKTEHERRKYNIAVRLCQEAVELSLKACLRLVNIEPPKFHDVGPILRNNAEKFPQWFKDRIDVFASYSRSLRKERELSMYGDEETGTSSRNALLSL
;
A
#
# COMPACT_ATOMS: atom_id res chain seq x y z
N MET A 1 9.95 3.58 29.18
CA MET A 1 9.61 3.30 27.77
C MET A 1 10.90 3.01 27.03
N LYS A 2 11.07 1.83 26.41
CA LYS A 2 12.18 1.63 25.48
C LYS A 2 11.98 2.59 24.29
N PRO A 3 13.02 3.26 23.79
CA PRO A 3 12.89 4.04 22.55
C PRO A 3 12.40 3.11 21.45
N LEU A 4 11.37 3.54 20.71
CA LEU A 4 10.89 2.83 19.52
C LEU A 4 12.08 2.74 18.54
N ASN A 5 12.51 1.53 18.20
CA ASN A 5 13.52 1.35 17.16
C ASN A 5 12.82 1.41 15.79
N PHE A 6 12.85 2.59 15.17
CA PHE A 6 12.23 2.82 13.85
C PHE A 6 12.75 1.88 12.78
N ASP A 7 14.05 1.57 12.79
CA ASP A 7 14.66 0.66 11.83
C ASP A 7 14.08 -0.75 11.98
N SER A 8 14.03 -1.27 13.22
CA SER A 8 13.46 -2.59 13.48
C SER A 8 11.99 -2.70 13.04
N LEU A 9 11.19 -1.65 13.30
CA LEU A 9 9.80 -1.60 12.86
C LEU A 9 9.68 -1.48 11.33
N ALA A 10 10.55 -0.70 10.70
CA ALA A 10 10.60 -0.57 9.24
C ALA A 10 10.92 -1.92 8.58
N PHE A 11 11.94 -2.64 9.07
CA PHE A 11 12.29 -3.97 8.56
C PHE A 11 11.17 -4.99 8.79
N SER A 12 10.49 -4.93 9.93
CA SER A 12 9.30 -5.77 10.17
C SER A 12 8.18 -5.48 9.15
N TYR A 13 7.98 -4.22 8.76
CA TYR A 13 6.96 -3.85 7.78
C TYR A 13 7.36 -4.29 6.36
N LEU A 14 8.64 -4.18 5.99
CA LEU A 14 9.15 -4.67 4.71
C LEU A 14 9.00 -6.20 4.60
N SER A 15 9.36 -6.94 5.66
CA SER A 15 9.17 -8.40 5.69
C SER A 15 7.70 -8.79 5.51
N GLN A 16 6.78 -8.08 6.18
CA GLN A 16 5.35 -8.29 5.97
C GLN A 16 4.91 -7.92 4.54
N ALA A 17 5.42 -6.83 3.98
CA ALA A 17 5.09 -6.43 2.61
C ALA A 17 5.51 -7.48 1.58
N GLU A 18 6.69 -8.08 1.75
CA GLU A 18 7.18 -9.18 0.92
C GLU A 18 6.27 -10.41 1.01
N GLU A 19 5.83 -10.76 2.22
CA GLU A 19 4.86 -11.85 2.43
C GLU A 19 3.54 -11.58 1.68
N ARG A 20 2.98 -10.37 1.78
CA ARG A 20 1.75 -9.99 1.06
C ARG A 20 1.95 -10.10 -0.44
N LEU A 21 3.09 -9.64 -0.96
CA LEU A 21 3.37 -9.70 -2.39
C LEU A 21 3.49 -11.16 -2.88
N SER A 22 4.10 -12.04 -2.10
CA SER A 22 4.19 -13.48 -2.41
C SER A 22 2.80 -14.13 -2.46
N LEU A 23 1.97 -13.84 -1.46
CA LEU A 23 0.58 -14.31 -1.41
C LEU A 23 -0.26 -13.73 -2.56
N ALA A 24 -0.05 -12.45 -2.92
CA ALA A 24 -0.76 -11.81 -4.02
C ALA A 24 -0.53 -12.54 -5.35
N LYS A 25 0.71 -12.95 -5.61
CA LYS A 25 1.07 -13.76 -6.80
C LYS A 25 0.34 -15.10 -6.80
N THR A 26 0.33 -15.79 -5.65
CA THR A 26 -0.37 -17.08 -5.49
C THR A 26 -1.87 -16.94 -5.74
N GLU A 27 -2.51 -15.92 -5.17
CA GLU A 27 -3.95 -15.71 -5.32
C GLU A 27 -4.32 -15.22 -6.73
N HIS A 28 -3.41 -14.49 -7.39
CA HIS A 28 -3.54 -14.13 -8.81
C HIS A 28 -3.53 -15.38 -9.71
N GLU A 29 -2.59 -16.32 -9.50
CA GLU A 29 -2.55 -17.60 -10.23
C GLU A 29 -3.83 -18.43 -10.02
N ARG A 30 -4.41 -18.34 -8.81
CA ARG A 30 -5.70 -18.95 -8.45
C ARG A 30 -6.91 -18.18 -8.98
N ARG A 31 -6.71 -17.13 -9.78
CA ARG A 31 -7.76 -16.25 -10.34
C ARG A 31 -8.64 -15.57 -9.29
N LYS A 32 -8.12 -15.41 -8.07
CA LYS A 32 -8.78 -14.66 -6.98
C LYS A 32 -8.30 -13.22 -6.99
N TYR A 33 -8.67 -12.50 -8.04
CA TYR A 33 -8.15 -11.17 -8.34
C TYR A 33 -8.44 -10.13 -7.25
N ASN A 34 -9.62 -10.18 -6.63
CA ASN A 34 -9.97 -9.30 -5.51
C ASN A 34 -9.02 -9.47 -4.30
N ILE A 35 -8.65 -10.72 -4.00
CA ILE A 35 -7.69 -11.02 -2.93
C ILE A 35 -6.29 -10.57 -3.32
N ALA A 36 -5.88 -10.80 -4.57
CA ALA A 36 -4.59 -10.37 -5.07
C ALA A 36 -4.43 -8.83 -5.02
N VAL A 37 -5.44 -8.08 -5.46
CA VAL A 37 -5.44 -6.60 -5.41
C VAL A 37 -5.33 -6.10 -3.97
N ARG A 38 -6.10 -6.69 -3.04
CA ARG A 38 -6.00 -6.36 -1.62
C ARG A 38 -4.60 -6.58 -1.06
N LEU A 39 -3.98 -7.72 -1.35
CA LEU A 39 -2.64 -8.04 -0.88
C LEU A 39 -1.59 -7.09 -1.48
N CYS A 40 -1.71 -6.73 -2.75
CA CYS A 40 -0.87 -5.70 -3.38
C CYS A 40 -1.02 -4.33 -2.70
N GLN A 41 -2.25 -3.93 -2.36
CA GLN A 41 -2.50 -2.69 -1.62
C GLN A 41 -1.82 -2.71 -0.25
N GLU A 42 -1.98 -3.79 0.51
CA GLU A 42 -1.36 -3.94 1.83
C GLU A 42 0.17 -3.95 1.74
N ALA A 43 0.75 -4.59 0.71
CA ALA A 43 2.19 -4.58 0.46
C ALA A 43 2.75 -3.17 0.19
N VAL A 44 2.04 -2.38 -0.63
CA VAL A 44 2.44 -0.99 -0.92
C VAL A 44 2.31 -0.12 0.32
N GLU A 45 1.21 -0.23 1.07
CA GLU A 45 1.01 0.53 2.30
C GLU A 45 2.12 0.25 3.33
N LEU A 46 2.42 -1.02 3.58
CA LEU A 46 3.47 -1.43 4.51
C LEU A 46 4.85 -0.92 4.06
N SER A 47 5.17 -1.04 2.77
CA SER A 47 6.42 -0.54 2.20
C SER A 47 6.58 0.96 2.40
N LEU A 48 5.55 1.76 2.09
CA LEU A 48 5.61 3.22 2.22
C LEU A 48 5.65 3.65 3.70
N LYS A 49 4.95 2.94 4.59
CA LYS A 49 5.05 3.16 6.05
C LYS A 49 6.43 2.80 6.59
N ALA A 50 7.10 1.79 6.04
CA ALA A 50 8.48 1.47 6.37
C ALA A 50 9.42 2.60 5.92
N CYS A 51 9.26 3.11 4.70
CA CYS A 51 10.04 4.26 4.21
C CYS A 51 9.92 5.49 5.11
N LEU A 52 8.71 5.81 5.60
CA LEU A 52 8.50 6.89 6.56
C LEU A 52 9.31 6.67 7.86
N ARG A 53 9.31 5.45 8.39
CA ARG A 53 10.09 5.13 9.61
C ARG A 53 11.59 5.24 9.39
N LEU A 54 12.10 4.79 8.25
CA LEU A 54 13.53 4.90 7.92
C LEU A 54 14.03 6.36 7.87
N VAL A 55 13.13 7.31 7.62
CA VAL A 55 13.42 8.75 7.67
C VAL A 55 12.93 9.42 8.98
N ASN A 56 12.74 8.62 10.03
CA ASN A 56 12.30 9.03 11.37
C ASN A 56 10.95 9.75 11.41
N ILE A 57 10.00 9.32 10.58
CA ILE A 57 8.61 9.77 10.60
C ILE A 57 7.74 8.63 11.09
N GLU A 58 6.97 8.85 12.17
CA GLU A 58 5.91 7.92 12.57
C GLU A 58 4.79 7.95 11.52
N PRO A 59 4.48 6.82 10.86
CA PRO A 59 3.40 6.78 9.90
C PRO A 59 2.02 6.94 10.57
N PRO A 60 1.03 7.45 9.83
CA PRO A 60 -0.29 7.68 10.36
C PRO A 60 -1.04 6.37 10.60
N LYS A 61 -2.14 6.46 11.36
CA LYS A 61 -3.10 5.35 11.53
C LYS A 61 -3.96 5.09 10.29
N PHE A 62 -4.10 6.07 9.39
CA PHE A 62 -4.85 5.91 8.14
C PHE A 62 -4.01 5.27 7.02
N HIS A 63 -4.68 4.85 5.94
CA HIS A 63 -4.09 4.02 4.88
C HIS A 63 -3.39 4.81 3.76
N ASP A 64 -3.89 5.99 3.38
CA ASP A 64 -3.24 6.83 2.35
C ASP A 64 -2.10 7.65 2.96
N VAL A 65 -0.85 7.27 2.68
CA VAL A 65 0.34 7.97 3.19
C VAL A 65 0.92 8.97 2.18
N GLY A 66 0.33 9.11 0.99
CA GLY A 66 0.82 9.97 -0.08
C GLY A 66 1.05 11.43 0.32
N PRO A 67 0.12 12.10 1.03
CA PRO A 67 0.33 13.47 1.51
C PRO A 67 1.54 13.60 2.46
N ILE A 68 1.77 12.61 3.32
CA ILE A 68 2.86 12.66 4.30
C ILE A 68 4.22 12.46 3.61
N LEU A 69 4.28 11.57 2.62
CA LEU A 69 5.46 11.42 1.77
C LEU A 69 5.85 12.77 1.16
N ARG A 70 4.91 13.44 0.46
CA ARG A 70 5.14 14.75 -0.17
C ARG A 70 5.60 15.81 0.83
N ASN A 71 4.91 15.94 1.97
CA ASN A 71 5.22 16.93 2.99
C ASN A 71 6.61 16.72 3.62
N ASN A 72 7.22 15.56 3.45
CA ASN A 72 8.54 15.23 3.98
C ASN A 72 9.54 14.82 2.89
N ALA A 73 9.32 15.21 1.63
CA ALA A 73 10.15 14.82 0.49
C ALA A 73 11.65 15.00 0.75
N GLU A 74 12.04 16.11 1.37
CA GLU A 74 13.45 16.42 1.64
C GLU A 74 14.18 15.46 2.58
N LYS A 75 13.45 14.63 3.34
CA LYS A 75 14.07 13.60 4.20
C LYS A 75 14.44 12.33 3.44
N PHE A 76 13.99 12.19 2.19
CA PHE A 76 14.25 11.02 1.36
C PHE A 76 15.46 11.24 0.43
N PRO A 77 16.14 10.17 -0.01
CA PRO A 77 17.17 10.27 -1.03
C PRO A 77 16.60 10.76 -2.37
N GLN A 78 17.44 11.36 -3.23
CA GLN A 78 17.00 12.01 -4.46
C GLN A 78 16.16 11.09 -5.38
N TRP A 79 16.60 9.83 -5.56
CA TRP A 79 15.88 8.86 -6.38
C TRP A 79 14.43 8.61 -5.90
N PHE A 80 14.18 8.74 -4.60
CA PHE A 80 12.85 8.57 -4.01
C PHE A 80 12.03 9.84 -4.19
N LYS A 81 12.65 11.02 -4.00
CA LYS A 81 12.03 12.32 -4.27
C LYS A 81 11.52 12.40 -5.71
N ASP A 82 12.34 11.98 -6.67
CA ASP A 82 12.00 11.97 -8.10
C ASP A 82 10.79 11.08 -8.43
N ARG A 83 10.43 10.15 -7.53
CA ARG A 83 9.33 9.19 -7.70
C ARG A 83 8.21 9.38 -6.69
N ILE A 84 8.28 10.42 -5.87
CA ILE A 84 7.38 10.58 -4.72
C ILE A 84 5.92 10.74 -5.14
N ASP A 85 5.67 11.40 -6.27
CA ASP A 85 4.33 11.54 -6.83
C ASP A 85 3.77 10.22 -7.34
N VAL A 86 4.62 9.36 -7.92
CA VAL A 86 4.24 8.01 -8.32
C VAL A 86 3.87 7.18 -7.10
N PHE A 87 4.68 7.22 -6.04
CA PHE A 87 4.39 6.49 -4.79
C PHE A 87 3.12 6.99 -4.11
N ALA A 88 2.92 8.31 -4.04
CA ALA A 88 1.71 8.89 -3.51
C ALA A 88 0.47 8.54 -4.36
N SER A 89 0.64 8.45 -5.69
CA SER A 89 -0.42 7.96 -6.58
C SER A 89 -0.77 6.50 -6.29
N TYR A 90 0.20 5.62 -6.13
CA TYR A 90 -0.06 4.21 -5.78
C TYR A 90 -0.76 4.07 -4.42
N SER A 91 -0.34 4.84 -3.41
CA SER A 91 -0.99 4.85 -2.10
C SER A 91 -2.47 5.25 -2.19
N ARG A 92 -2.81 6.18 -3.07
CA ARG A 92 -4.19 6.64 -3.28
C ARG A 92 -5.00 5.67 -4.13
N SER A 93 -4.48 5.25 -5.28
CA SER A 93 -5.20 4.42 -6.25
C SER A 93 -5.51 3.05 -5.68
N LEU A 94 -4.52 2.38 -5.06
CA LEU A 94 -4.73 1.03 -4.50
C LEU A 94 -5.74 1.02 -3.34
N ARG A 95 -5.86 2.12 -2.59
CA ARG A 95 -6.92 2.27 -1.59
C ARG A 95 -8.31 2.23 -2.25
N LYS A 96 -8.50 2.97 -3.35
CA LYS A 96 -9.77 2.99 -4.09
C LYS A 96 -10.10 1.62 -4.70
N GLU A 97 -9.10 0.99 -5.32
CA GLU A 97 -9.26 -0.37 -5.87
C GLU A 97 -9.63 -1.40 -4.81
N ARG A 98 -9.11 -1.26 -3.58
CA ARG A 98 -9.54 -2.11 -2.46
C ARG A 98 -11.02 -1.92 -2.13
N GLU A 99 -11.49 -0.68 -2.02
CA GLU A 99 -12.89 -0.37 -1.74
C GLU A 99 -13.81 -0.98 -2.81
N LEU A 100 -13.47 -0.81 -4.10
CA LEU A 100 -14.20 -1.41 -5.23
C LEU A 100 -14.13 -2.95 -5.25
N SER A 101 -12.95 -3.54 -4.99
CA SER A 101 -12.76 -5.00 -5.01
C SER A 101 -13.46 -5.72 -3.84
N MET A 102 -13.73 -5.01 -2.74
CA MET A 102 -14.35 -5.58 -1.53
C MET A 102 -15.86 -5.41 -1.55
N TYR A 103 -16.35 -4.23 -1.92
CA TYR A 103 -17.78 -3.89 -1.84
C TYR A 103 -18.50 -3.90 -3.19
N GLY A 104 -17.75 -4.00 -4.30
CA GLY A 104 -18.31 -3.74 -5.62
C GLY A 104 -18.58 -2.26 -5.81
N ASP A 105 -19.19 -1.90 -6.92
CA ASP A 105 -19.66 -0.53 -7.16
C ASP A 105 -21.13 -0.45 -6.72
N GLU A 106 -21.36 0.03 -5.50
CA GLU A 106 -22.70 0.14 -4.91
C GLU A 106 -23.60 1.13 -5.68
N GLU A 107 -23.04 2.05 -6.48
CA GLU A 107 -23.82 2.96 -7.33
C GLU A 107 -24.40 2.26 -8.56
N THR A 108 -23.78 1.18 -9.05
CA THR A 108 -24.22 0.46 -10.27
C THR A 108 -24.80 -0.93 -10.00
N GLY A 109 -24.83 -1.37 -8.75
CA GLY A 109 -25.33 -2.71 -8.36
C GLY A 109 -24.41 -3.85 -8.80
N THR A 110 -23.16 -3.55 -9.14
CA THR A 110 -22.21 -4.54 -9.66
C THR A 110 -21.48 -5.22 -8.51
N SER A 111 -21.79 -6.51 -8.26
CA SER A 111 -21.08 -7.34 -7.28
C SER A 111 -19.56 -7.37 -7.55
N SER A 112 -18.74 -7.44 -6.49
CA SER A 112 -17.26 -7.52 -6.52
C SER A 112 -16.69 -8.59 -7.48
N ARG A 113 -17.50 -9.57 -7.89
CA ARG A 113 -17.14 -10.59 -8.88
C ARG A 113 -17.15 -10.08 -10.33
N ASN A 114 -17.96 -9.07 -10.64
CA ASN A 114 -18.19 -8.58 -12.01
C ASN A 114 -17.35 -7.34 -12.37
N ALA A 115 -16.97 -6.51 -11.39
CA ALA A 115 -16.14 -5.32 -11.65
C ALA A 115 -14.74 -5.65 -12.20
N LEU A 116 -14.23 -6.86 -11.94
CA LEU A 116 -12.92 -7.33 -12.37
C LEU A 116 -12.93 -8.03 -13.74
N LEU A 117 -14.11 -8.30 -14.34
CA LEU A 117 -14.24 -8.88 -15.69
C LEU A 117 -14.31 -7.80 -16.79
N SER A 118 -14.36 -6.53 -16.39
CA SER A 118 -14.47 -5.35 -17.26
C SER A 118 -13.15 -4.57 -17.42
N LEU A 119 -12.03 -5.09 -16.90
CA LEU A 119 -10.66 -4.61 -17.12
C LEU A 119 -9.86 -5.64 -17.92
#